data_AF-A0A0C2FIX9-F1
#
_entry.id   AF-A0A0C2FIX9-F1
#
_cell.length_a   1.000
_cell.length_b   1.000
_cell.length_c   1.000
_cell.angle_alpha   90.00
_cell.angle_beta   90.00
_cell.angle_gamma   90.00
#
_symmetry.space_group_name_H-M   'P 1'
#
loop_
_entity.id
_entity.type
_entity.pdbx_description
1 polymer ?
#
loop_
_entity_poly.entity_id
_entity_poly.type
_entity_poly.pdbx_seq_one_letter_code
_entity_poly.pdbx_strand_id
1 'polypeptide(L)'
;VKDSGATLAICQWGFDDEANHLLHHHQLPAVRWVGGPEIELLAIATNGRIVPRFSELSPAKLGSAGLVREITFGTARDRMLSIEQCPNSKAVTIFIIDEAKRSLHDALCVIRNLVRDDRIVYGGGSAETACAIEVAKEADK
;
A
#
# COMPACT_ATOMS: atom_id res chain seq x y z
N VAL A 1 12.48 21.20 -9.79
CA VAL A 1 11.35 20.50 -9.12
C VAL A 1 10.04 21.26 -9.29
N LYS A 2 10.00 22.56 -8.96
CA LYS A 2 8.78 23.36 -9.23
C LYS A 2 8.45 23.43 -10.72
N ASP A 3 9.46 23.60 -11.56
CA ASP A 3 9.28 23.72 -13.01
C ASP A 3 8.72 22.46 -13.67
N SER A 4 8.86 21.29 -13.03
CA SER A 4 8.24 20.05 -13.53
C SER A 4 6.75 19.96 -13.20
N GLY A 5 6.20 20.87 -12.40
CA GLY A 5 4.79 20.88 -11.98
C GLY A 5 4.47 19.98 -10.79
N ALA A 6 5.48 19.50 -10.05
CA ALA A 6 5.27 18.70 -8.85
C ALA A 6 4.75 19.57 -7.70
N THR A 7 3.81 19.05 -6.91
CA THR A 7 3.23 19.72 -5.72
C THR A 7 3.73 19.14 -4.40
N LEU A 8 4.25 17.91 -4.42
CA LEU A 8 4.82 17.21 -3.27
C LEU A 8 6.09 16.49 -3.73
N ALA A 9 7.18 16.64 -2.98
CA ALA A 9 8.42 15.91 -3.22
C ALA A 9 8.56 14.76 -2.20
N ILE A 10 8.87 13.56 -2.69
CA ILE A 10 9.12 12.40 -1.84
C ILE A 10 10.47 11.81 -2.22
N CYS A 11 11.38 11.76 -1.25
CA CYS A 11 12.74 11.30 -1.44
C CYS A 11 13.01 10.08 -0.55
N GLN A 12 13.62 9.05 -1.14
CA GLN A 12 14.04 7.86 -0.40
C GLN A 12 15.11 8.20 0.64
N TRP A 13 16.09 9.01 0.24
CA TRP A 13 17.16 9.49 1.11
C TRP A 13 16.87 10.91 1.61
N GLY A 14 17.53 11.28 2.71
CA GLY A 14 17.55 12.65 3.18
C GLY A 14 18.28 13.59 2.22
N PHE A 15 17.99 14.88 2.34
CA PHE A 15 18.68 15.98 1.67
C PHE A 15 18.96 17.07 2.70
N ASP A 16 19.86 18.00 2.37
CA ASP A 16 20.34 19.04 3.27
C ASP A 16 19.20 19.97 3.76
N ASP A 17 19.34 20.49 4.97
CA ASP A 17 18.33 21.38 5.56
C ASP A 17 18.18 22.70 4.80
N GLU A 18 19.24 23.18 4.13
CA GLU A 18 19.16 24.34 3.24
C GLU A 18 18.22 24.09 2.06
N ALA A 19 18.33 22.91 1.43
CA ALA A 19 17.42 22.52 0.35
C ALA A 19 15.97 22.38 0.87
N ASN A 20 15.77 21.91 2.10
CA ASN A 20 14.45 21.85 2.72
C ASN A 20 13.85 23.24 2.93
N HIS A 21 14.65 24.18 3.40
CA HIS A 21 14.22 25.56 3.58
C HIS A 21 13.82 26.20 2.24
N LEU A 22 14.61 25.99 1.19
CA LEU A 22 14.31 26.46 -0.17
C LEU A 22 13.00 25.85 -0.70
N LEU A 23 12.81 24.53 -0.55
CA LEU A 23 11.58 23.84 -0.96
C LEU A 23 10.35 24.41 -0.23
N HIS A 24 10.45 24.62 1.08
CA HIS A 24 9.38 25.20 1.87
C HIS A 24 9.07 26.65 1.46
N HIS A 25 10.10 27.48 1.21
CA HIS A 25 9.92 28.85 0.72
C HIS A 25 9.19 28.87 -0.64
N HIS A 26 9.45 27.87 -1.49
CA HIS A 26 8.76 27.70 -2.77
C HIS A 26 7.39 26.99 -2.68
N GLN A 27 6.87 26.77 -1.47
CA GLN A 27 5.59 26.10 -1.17
C GLN A 27 5.54 24.64 -1.66
N LEU A 28 6.68 23.95 -1.63
CA LEU A 28 6.80 22.54 -1.97
C LEU A 28 7.08 21.73 -0.70
N PRO A 29 6.06 21.08 -0.11
CA PRO A 29 6.28 20.12 0.96
C PRO A 29 7.16 18.98 0.44
N ALA A 30 8.08 18.53 1.30
CA ALA A 30 9.02 17.48 0.97
C ALA A 30 9.11 16.46 2.10
N VAL A 31 9.05 15.18 1.75
CA VAL A 31 9.24 14.06 2.67
C VAL A 31 10.64 13.48 2.45
N ARG A 32 11.41 13.39 3.54
CA ARG A 32 12.74 12.80 3.60
C ARG A 32 12.66 11.40 4.21
N TRP A 33 13.62 10.53 3.88
CA TRP A 33 13.79 9.20 4.49
C TRP A 33 12.59 8.25 4.29
N VAL A 34 12.10 8.14 3.06
CA VAL A 34 11.10 7.12 2.72
C VAL A 34 11.78 5.79 2.45
N GLY A 35 11.25 4.70 3.00
CA GLY A 35 11.79 3.37 2.74
C GLY A 35 11.63 2.94 1.27
N GLY A 36 12.49 2.01 0.84
CA GLY A 36 12.50 1.50 -0.53
C GLY A 36 11.18 0.84 -0.95
N PRO A 37 10.63 -0.11 -0.17
CA PRO A 37 9.34 -0.72 -0.49
C PRO A 37 8.19 0.30 -0.56
N GLU A 38 8.21 1.31 0.30
CA GLU A 38 7.18 2.35 0.36
C GLU A 38 7.18 3.24 -0.89
N ILE A 39 8.37 3.62 -1.40
CA ILE A 39 8.46 4.44 -2.62
C ILE A 39 8.01 3.67 -3.86
N GLU A 40 8.24 2.35 -3.90
CA GLU A 40 7.74 1.48 -4.96
C GLU A 40 6.22 1.37 -4.95
N LEU A 41 5.62 1.12 -3.77
CA LEU A 41 4.17 1.08 -3.61
C LEU A 41 3.52 2.42 -3.99
N LEU A 42 4.15 3.53 -3.61
CA LEU A 42 3.68 4.86 -3.97
C LEU A 42 3.72 5.11 -5.49
N ALA A 43 4.81 4.71 -6.15
CA ALA A 43 4.93 4.81 -7.61
C ALA A 43 3.83 4.00 -8.31
N ILE A 44 3.54 2.79 -7.83
CA ILE A 44 2.46 1.94 -8.35
C ILE A 44 1.09 2.59 -8.12
N ALA A 45 0.83 3.12 -6.92
CA ALA A 45 -0.47 3.74 -6.59
C ALA A 45 -0.72 4.99 -7.43
N THR A 46 0.26 5.89 -7.51
CA THR A 46 0.16 7.19 -8.20
C THR A 46 0.38 7.10 -9.71
N ASN A 47 0.75 5.93 -10.23
CA ASN A 47 1.19 5.69 -11.62
C ASN A 47 2.40 6.56 -12.03
N GLY A 48 3.19 7.00 -11.05
CA GLY A 48 4.43 7.75 -11.25
C GLY A 48 5.61 6.83 -11.52
N ARG A 49 6.71 7.39 -12.01
CA ARG A 49 7.99 6.67 -12.15
C ARG A 49 8.99 7.20 -11.14
N ILE A 50 9.72 6.29 -10.49
CA ILE A 50 10.82 6.66 -9.61
C ILE A 50 11.93 7.27 -10.47
N VAL A 51 12.29 8.52 -10.19
CA VAL A 51 13.31 9.27 -10.93
C VAL A 51 14.64 9.19 -10.18
N PRO A 52 15.69 8.58 -10.75
CA PRO A 52 16.97 8.41 -10.04
C PRO A 52 17.82 9.69 -10.04
N ARG A 53 17.64 10.58 -11.03
CA ARG A 53 18.45 11.78 -11.21
C ARG A 53 17.58 13.01 -11.49
N PHE A 54 17.90 14.13 -10.83
CA PHE A 54 17.16 15.39 -10.97
C PHE A 54 17.09 15.93 -12.41
N SER A 55 18.12 15.71 -13.23
CA SER A 55 18.14 16.14 -14.63
C SER A 55 17.11 15.42 -15.51
N GLU A 56 16.59 14.28 -15.06
CA GLU A 56 15.61 13.48 -15.79
C GLU A 56 14.17 13.70 -15.33
N LEU A 57 13.96 14.69 -14.45
CA LEU A 57 12.65 15.02 -13.91
C LEU A 57 11.81 15.68 -15.00
N SER A 58 10.79 14.97 -15.47
CA SER A 58 9.84 15.47 -16.46
C SER A 58 8.40 15.34 -15.94
N PRO A 59 7.47 16.20 -16.39
CA PRO A 59 6.07 16.13 -15.98
C PRO A 59 5.43 14.76 -16.26
N ALA A 60 5.85 14.09 -17.33
CA ALA A 60 5.35 12.76 -17.71
C ALA A 60 5.75 11.63 -16.75
N LYS A 61 6.75 11.84 -15.88
CA LYS A 61 7.18 10.85 -14.88
C LYS A 61 6.53 11.08 -13.51
N LEU A 62 5.82 12.19 -13.32
CA LEU A 62 5.18 12.52 -12.05
C LEU A 62 3.96 11.62 -11.80
N GLY A 63 3.77 11.24 -10.55
CA GLY A 63 2.57 10.54 -10.10
C GLY A 63 1.41 11.52 -9.90
N SER A 64 0.18 11.00 -10.00
CA SER A 64 -1.05 11.74 -9.72
C SER A 64 -1.73 11.16 -8.47
N ALA A 65 -2.25 12.04 -7.62
CA ALA A 65 -3.06 11.69 -6.46
C ALA A 65 -4.16 12.74 -6.29
N GLY A 66 -5.37 12.31 -5.91
CA GLY A 66 -6.49 13.23 -5.73
C GLY A 66 -6.44 14.00 -4.40
N LEU A 67 -6.00 13.34 -3.32
CA LEU A 67 -5.92 13.96 -2.00
C LEU A 67 -4.62 13.59 -1.28
N VAL A 68 -3.90 14.59 -0.81
CA VAL A 68 -2.77 14.41 0.11
C VAL A 68 -3.09 15.16 1.39
N ARG A 69 -3.10 14.46 2.52
CA ARG A 69 -3.38 15.06 3.83
C ARG A 69 -2.47 14.51 4.91
N GLU A 70 -2.09 15.37 5.85
CA GLU A 70 -1.45 14.96 7.09
C GLU A 70 -2.55 14.54 8.07
N ILE A 71 -2.46 13.32 8.59
CA ILE A 71 -3.35 12.78 9.62
C ILE A 71 -2.54 12.66 10.90
N THR A 72 -3.03 13.29 11.96
CA THR A 72 -2.46 13.16 13.31
C THR A 72 -3.19 12.04 14.04
N PHE A 73 -2.45 11.10 14.61
CA PHE A 73 -3.01 9.94 15.33
C PHE A 73 -2.91 10.09 16.84
N GLY A 74 -4.05 9.93 17.54
CA GLY A 74 -4.09 9.83 19.01
C GLY A 74 -3.73 11.12 19.75
N THR A 75 -3.28 10.97 21.01
CA THR A 75 -2.79 12.05 21.88
C THR A 75 -1.28 12.27 21.80
N ALA A 76 -0.54 11.30 21.24
CA ALA A 76 0.86 11.45 20.86
C ALA A 76 0.94 12.25 19.56
N ARG A 77 1.95 13.10 19.41
CA ARG A 77 2.09 14.01 18.25
C ARG A 77 2.57 13.31 16.97
N ASP A 78 2.14 12.06 16.76
CA ASP A 78 2.53 11.27 15.61
C ASP A 78 1.70 11.69 14.41
N ARG A 79 2.41 12.11 13.35
CA ARG A 79 1.83 12.65 12.13
C ARG A 79 2.20 11.74 10.97
N MET A 80 1.21 11.37 10.19
CA MET A 80 1.35 10.50 9.02
C MET A 80 0.82 11.23 7.79
N LEU A 81 1.47 11.04 6.65
CA LEU A 81 0.97 11.53 5.38
C LEU A 81 0.09 10.46 4.71
N SER A 82 -1.19 10.76 4.53
CA SER A 82 -2.12 9.94 3.75
C SER A 82 -2.22 10.47 2.32
N ILE A 83 -2.05 9.58 1.35
CA ILE A 83 -2.16 9.85 -0.08
C ILE A 83 -3.29 8.98 -0.62
N GLU A 84 -4.39 9.63 -1.00
CA GLU A 84 -5.66 9.00 -1.33
C GLU A 84 -6.10 9.38 -2.76
N GLN A 85 -7.07 8.64 -3.29
CA GLN A 85 -7.65 8.86 -4.62
C GLN A 85 -6.59 8.82 -5.74
N CYS A 86 -5.68 7.86 -5.66
CA CYS A 86 -4.70 7.63 -6.71
C CYS A 86 -5.37 6.94 -7.92
N PRO A 87 -4.91 7.18 -9.16
CA PRO A 87 -5.52 6.64 -10.37
C PRO A 87 -5.49 5.10 -10.44
N ASN A 88 -4.55 4.45 -9.76
CA ASN A 88 -4.45 3.01 -9.73
C ASN A 88 -5.09 2.42 -8.46
N SER A 89 -6.24 1.76 -8.62
CA SER A 89 -6.96 1.09 -7.53
C SER A 89 -6.35 -0.26 -7.11
N LYS A 90 -5.26 -0.71 -7.75
CA LYS A 90 -4.62 -2.01 -7.47
C LYS A 90 -3.80 -2.03 -6.18
N ALA A 91 -3.47 -0.86 -5.62
CA ALA A 91 -2.76 -0.75 -4.35
C ALA A 91 -3.73 -0.18 -3.30
N VAL A 92 -4.05 -0.98 -2.28
CA VAL A 92 -4.89 -0.58 -1.16
C VAL A 92 -4.13 -0.86 0.13
N THR A 93 -4.03 0.16 0.99
CA THR A 93 -3.36 0.06 2.29
C THR A 93 -4.40 0.03 3.40
N ILE A 94 -4.33 -0.98 4.26
CA ILE A 94 -5.17 -1.11 5.45
C ILE A 94 -4.28 -0.85 6.67
N PHE A 95 -4.62 0.17 7.46
CA PHE A 95 -3.87 0.54 8.66
C PHE A 95 -4.46 -0.14 9.90
N ILE A 96 -3.68 -1.02 10.53
CA ILE A 96 -4.08 -1.84 11.68
C ILE A 96 -2.91 -2.09 12.62
N ILE A 97 -3.20 -2.51 13.85
CA ILE A 97 -2.21 -2.95 14.84
C ILE A 97 -1.60 -4.30 14.47
N ASP A 98 -0.39 -4.59 14.96
CA ASP A 98 0.38 -5.77 14.56
C ASP A 98 -0.32 -7.10 14.88
N GLU A 99 -1.01 -7.20 16.02
CA GLU A 99 -1.79 -8.38 16.41
C GLU A 99 -2.89 -8.72 15.39
N ALA A 100 -3.52 -7.69 14.80
CA ALA A 100 -4.58 -7.88 13.81
C ALA A 100 -4.05 -8.22 12.41
N LYS A 101 -2.75 -8.01 12.15
CA LYS A 101 -2.14 -8.16 10.83
C LYS A 101 -2.24 -9.58 10.31
N ARG A 102 -2.00 -10.56 11.18
CA ARG A 102 -2.06 -11.98 10.82
C ARG A 102 -3.49 -12.41 10.50
N SER A 103 -4.44 -12.06 11.35
CA SER A 103 -5.86 -12.37 11.15
C SER A 103 -6.41 -11.79 9.84
N LEU A 104 -6.03 -10.55 9.52
CA LEU A 104 -6.45 -9.92 8.26
C LEU A 104 -5.78 -10.58 7.04
N HIS A 105 -4.51 -10.98 7.14
CA HIS A 105 -3.82 -11.69 6.07
C HIS A 105 -4.50 -13.02 5.74
N ASP A 106 -4.89 -13.79 6.78
CA ASP A 106 -5.59 -15.06 6.60
C ASP A 106 -6.96 -14.84 5.95
N ALA A 107 -7.72 -13.83 6.39
CA ALA A 107 -9.00 -13.47 5.79
C ALA A 107 -8.86 -13.08 4.31
N LEU A 108 -7.85 -12.27 3.96
CA LEU A 108 -7.58 -11.88 2.57
C LEU A 108 -7.21 -13.10 1.71
N CYS A 109 -6.47 -14.06 2.26
CA CYS A 109 -6.14 -15.30 1.56
C CYS A 109 -7.39 -16.16 1.28
N VAL A 110 -8.34 -16.24 2.22
CA VAL A 110 -9.61 -16.95 2.04
C VAL A 110 -10.48 -16.26 0.98
N ILE A 111 -10.62 -14.93 1.05
CA ILE A 111 -11.38 -14.16 0.06
C ILE A 111 -10.77 -14.32 -1.33
N ARG A 112 -9.43 -14.31 -1.45
CA ARG A 112 -8.75 -14.58 -2.71
C ARG A 112 -9.10 -15.95 -3.29
N ASN A 113 -9.22 -16.98 -2.44
CA ASN A 113 -9.61 -18.31 -2.90
C ASN A 113 -11.04 -18.28 -3.45
N LEU A 114 -11.97 -17.61 -2.75
CA LEU A 114 -13.37 -17.47 -3.19
C LEU A 114 -13.52 -16.69 -4.51
N VAL A 115 -12.66 -15.69 -4.74
CA VAL A 115 -12.64 -14.93 -6.01
C VAL A 115 -12.13 -15.79 -7.18
N ARG A 116 -11.27 -16.79 -6.91
CA ARG A 116 -10.76 -17.71 -7.93
C ARG A 116 -11.69 -18.89 -8.18
N ASP A 117 -12.37 -19.37 -7.15
CA ASP A 117 -13.25 -20.53 -7.16
C ASP A 117 -14.37 -20.31 -6.14
N ASP A 118 -15.62 -20.34 -6.60
CA ASP A 118 -16.81 -20.03 -5.80
C ASP A 118 -17.30 -21.21 -4.93
N ARG A 119 -16.65 -22.37 -5.03
CA ARG A 119 -16.99 -23.56 -4.25
C ARG A 119 -16.65 -23.40 -2.78
N ILE A 120 -17.63 -23.71 -1.93
CA ILE A 120 -17.48 -23.70 -0.48
C ILE A 120 -17.75 -25.09 0.09
N VAL A 121 -17.12 -25.40 1.22
CA VAL A 121 -17.38 -26.61 2.02
C VAL A 121 -17.83 -26.20 3.41
N TYR A 122 -18.75 -26.97 3.98
CA TYR A 122 -19.18 -26.76 5.36
C TYR A 122 -18.10 -27.30 6.30
N GLY A 123 -17.52 -26.39 7.09
CA GLY A 123 -16.49 -26.73 8.07
C GLY A 123 -17.05 -27.39 9.33
N GLY A 124 -16.39 -27.17 10.46
CA GLY A 124 -16.82 -27.73 11.75
C GLY A 124 -16.74 -29.26 11.82
N GLY A 125 -15.87 -29.88 11.03
CA GLY A 125 -15.72 -31.34 10.95
C GLY A 125 -16.72 -32.04 10.02
N SER A 126 -17.64 -31.30 9.40
CA SER A 126 -18.67 -31.88 8.51
C SER A 126 -18.06 -32.44 7.23
N ALA A 127 -17.20 -31.68 6.54
CA ALA A 127 -16.53 -32.12 5.32
C ALA A 127 -15.62 -33.33 5.57
N GLU A 128 -14.86 -33.32 6.67
CA GLU A 128 -13.95 -34.39 7.05
C GLU A 128 -14.71 -35.68 7.36
N THR A 129 -15.84 -35.58 8.08
CA THR A 129 -16.68 -36.74 8.41
C THR A 129 -17.32 -37.34 7.17
N ALA A 130 -17.83 -36.50 6.25
CA ALA A 130 -18.40 -36.96 4.99
C ALA A 130 -17.37 -37.73 4.15
N CYS A 131 -16.13 -37.21 4.05
CA CYS A 131 -15.03 -37.89 3.37
C CYS A 131 -14.66 -39.21 4.06
N ALA A 132 -14.59 -39.25 5.39
CA ALA A 132 -14.26 -40.47 6.13
C ALA A 132 -15.26 -41.60 5.88
N ILE A 133 -16.56 -41.28 5.82
CA ILE A 133 -17.62 -42.25 5.53
C ILE A 133 -17.45 -42.84 4.12
N GLU A 134 -17.22 -42.00 3.12
CA GLU A 134 -17.07 -42.48 1.73
C GLU A 134 -15.77 -43.26 1.51
N VAL A 135 -14.67 -42.84 2.13
CA VAL A 135 -13.39 -43.56 2.05
C VAL A 135 -13.49 -44.95 2.71
N ALA A 136 -14.17 -45.06 3.85
CA ALA A 136 -14.38 -46.35 4.51
C ALA A 136 -15.20 -47.31 3.62
N LYS A 137 -16.28 -46.82 2.99
CA LYS A 137 -17.09 -47.61 2.05
C LYS A 137 -16.29 -48.11 0.85
N GLU A 138 -15.40 -47.28 0.31
CA GLU A 138 -14.58 -47.65 -0.85
C GLU A 138 -13.45 -48.63 -0.48
N ALA A 139 -13.00 -48.63 0.78
CA ALA A 139 -12.02 -49.60 1.26
C ALA A 139 -12.59 -51.02 1.45
N ASP A 140 -13.91 -51.13 1.71
CA ASP A 140 -14.62 -52.41 1.88
C ASP A 140 -15.08 -53.02 0.54
N LYS A 141 -14.96 -52.30 -0.58
CA LYS A 141 -15.26 -52.79 -1.94
C LYS A 141 -14.11 -53.61 -2.53
#